data_AF-X6JAY9-F1
#
_entry.id   AF-X6JAY9-F1
#
_cell.length_a   1.000
_cell.length_b   1.000
_cell.length_c   1.000
_cell.angle_alpha   90.00
_cell.angle_beta   90.00
_cell.angle_gamma   90.00
#
_symmetry.space_group_name_H-M   'P 1'
#
loop_
_entity.id
_entity.type
_entity.pdbx_description
1 polymer ?
#
loop_
_entity_poly.entity_id
_entity_poly.type
_entity_poly.pdbx_seq_one_letter_code
_entity_poly.pdbx_strand_id
1 'polypeptide(L)'
;MSSVEADEWDAVHTVHDFYGRPLKGTADYKGFPHAYMREWDIDQDDWADTLLLSPISDEQMSAVKEQWHLWLRWRSAQDDGTLQPEDHHPTLAKDRKRYEQLATVVEAALKVDDAKSIRVKADFRGDILSMGKTAVRWTEPDDGGTPPISAIPHL
;
A
#
# COMPACT_ATOMS: atom_id res chain seq x y z
N MET A 1 21.43 21.73 18.60
CA MET A 1 20.34 20.83 19.03
C MET A 1 19.78 20.24 17.75
N SER A 2 20.04 18.96 17.51
CA SER A 2 19.78 18.27 16.24
C SER A 2 18.29 18.20 15.97
N SER A 3 17.84 18.81 14.87
CA SER A 3 16.48 18.65 14.35
C SER A 3 16.34 17.21 13.87
N VAL A 4 15.50 16.43 14.55
CA VAL A 4 15.04 15.15 14.02
C VAL A 4 13.98 15.51 12.98
N GLU A 5 14.40 15.81 11.75
CA GLU A 5 13.50 15.62 10.63
C GLU A 5 13.28 14.12 10.56
N ALA A 6 12.20 13.66 11.20
CA ALA A 6 11.66 12.36 10.88
C ALA A 6 11.47 12.34 9.37
N ASP A 7 12.11 11.39 8.70
CA ASP A 7 12.08 11.24 7.25
C ASP A 7 10.62 11.39 6.80
N GLU A 8 10.31 12.46 6.05
CA GLU A 8 8.92 12.82 5.65
C GLU A 8 8.25 11.72 4.80
N TRP A 9 9.02 10.69 4.49
CA TRP A 9 8.71 9.60 3.59
C TRP A 9 8.72 8.28 4.36
N ASP A 10 7.54 7.69 4.45
CA ASP A 10 7.35 6.35 4.98
C ASP A 10 7.71 5.29 3.92
N ALA A 11 8.13 4.11 4.38
CA ALA A 11 8.51 3.02 3.49
C ALA A 11 7.27 2.35 2.88
N VAL A 12 7.29 2.12 1.56
CA VAL A 12 6.32 1.25 0.89
C VAL A 12 6.91 -0.15 0.80
N HIS A 13 6.19 -1.13 1.33
CA HIS A 13 6.65 -2.51 1.40
C HIS A 13 6.18 -3.33 0.20
N THR A 14 4.94 -3.12 -0.26
CA THR A 14 4.35 -3.85 -1.40
C THR A 14 3.41 -2.97 -2.22
N VAL A 15 3.29 -3.24 -3.53
CA VAL A 15 2.36 -2.58 -4.45
C VAL A 15 1.59 -3.67 -5.20
N HIS A 16 0.47 -4.13 -4.64
CA HIS A 16 -0.33 -5.24 -5.17
C HIS A 16 -1.17 -4.86 -6.39
N ASP A 17 -1.50 -3.58 -6.54
CA ASP A 17 -2.27 -3.09 -7.69
C ASP A 17 -1.75 -1.72 -8.14
N PHE A 18 -1.63 -1.55 -9.46
CA PHE A 18 -1.04 -0.38 -10.11
C PHE A 18 -1.73 -0.11 -11.45
N TYR A 19 -2.36 1.05 -11.57
CA TYR A 19 -2.96 1.55 -12.82
C TYR A 19 -2.54 3.00 -13.04
N GLY A 20 -1.34 3.18 -13.59
CA GLY A 20 -0.68 4.50 -13.71
C GLY A 20 -0.19 5.09 -12.38
N ARG A 21 -0.81 4.72 -11.26
CA ARG A 21 -0.44 5.07 -9.88
C ARG A 21 -0.69 3.87 -8.94
N PRO A 22 -0.01 3.78 -7.78
CA PRO A 22 -0.29 2.74 -6.80
C PRO A 22 -1.75 2.81 -6.33
N LEU A 23 -2.44 1.68 -6.41
CA LEU A 23 -3.83 1.53 -6.02
C LEU A 23 -3.96 0.76 -4.71
N LYS A 24 -3.17 -0.29 -4.52
CA LYS A 24 -3.28 -1.16 -3.34
C LYS A 24 -1.94 -1.71 -2.91
N GLY A 25 -1.71 -1.84 -1.61
CA GLY A 25 -0.47 -2.39 -1.09
C GLY A 25 -0.31 -2.19 0.41
N THR A 26 0.94 -2.22 0.87
CA THR A 26 1.28 -1.97 2.27
C THR A 26 2.43 -1.00 2.40
N ALA A 27 2.34 -0.14 3.41
CA ALA A 27 3.32 0.90 3.70
C ALA A 27 3.28 1.25 5.19
N ASP A 28 4.31 1.93 5.66
CA ASP A 28 4.29 2.49 7.01
C ASP A 28 3.45 3.78 7.01
N TYR A 29 2.77 4.04 8.13
CA TYR A 29 2.11 5.31 8.40
C TYR A 29 2.36 5.64 9.87
N LYS A 30 3.03 6.77 10.12
CA LYS A 30 3.45 7.20 11.48
C LYS A 30 4.27 6.11 12.19
N GLY A 31 5.10 5.37 11.44
CA GLY A 31 5.95 4.29 11.95
C GLY A 31 5.26 2.96 12.20
N PHE A 32 3.98 2.79 11.82
CA PHE A 32 3.24 1.54 11.98
C PHE A 32 2.77 0.97 10.63
N PRO A 33 2.75 -0.36 10.48
CA PRO A 33 2.35 -1.00 9.22
C PRO A 33 0.85 -0.82 8.93
N HIS A 34 0.54 -0.34 7.72
CA HIS A 34 -0.82 -0.18 7.22
C HIS A 34 -0.97 -0.82 5.83
N ALA A 35 -2.15 -1.35 5.55
CA ALA A 35 -2.61 -1.59 4.19
C ALA A 35 -3.22 -0.31 3.64
N TYR A 36 -2.88 0.04 2.40
CA TYR A 36 -3.46 1.17 1.69
C TYR A 36 -4.31 0.70 0.51
N MET A 37 -5.39 1.43 0.24
CA MET A 37 -6.25 1.22 -0.93
C MET A 37 -6.77 2.56 -1.44
N ARG A 38 -6.59 2.84 -2.73
CA ARG A 38 -7.15 4.02 -3.39
C ARG A 38 -8.66 3.87 -3.52
N GLU A 39 -9.37 4.96 -3.28
CA GLU A 39 -10.83 4.97 -3.38
C GLU A 39 -11.27 5.06 -4.83
N TRP A 40 -12.34 4.32 -5.16
CA TRP A 40 -13.04 4.46 -6.43
C TRP A 40 -14.15 5.51 -6.26
N ASP A 41 -14.09 6.59 -7.02
CA ASP A 41 -15.14 7.60 -7.08
C ASP A 41 -16.18 7.17 -8.11
N ILE A 42 -17.33 6.68 -7.63
CA ILE A 42 -18.42 6.20 -8.47
C ILE A 42 -19.02 7.34 -9.30
N ASP A 43 -19.06 8.56 -8.76
CA ASP A 43 -19.68 9.71 -9.42
C ASP A 43 -18.82 10.24 -10.57
N GLN A 44 -17.48 10.15 -10.42
CA GLN A 44 -16.52 10.54 -11.46
C GLN A 44 -16.13 9.39 -12.41
N ASP A 45 -16.50 8.14 -12.09
CA ASP A 45 -16.08 6.93 -12.79
C ASP A 45 -14.54 6.83 -12.92
N ASP A 46 -13.84 7.26 -11.87
CA ASP A 46 -12.37 7.31 -11.82
C ASP A 46 -11.85 7.07 -10.40
N TRP A 47 -10.54 6.83 -10.28
CA TRP A 47 -9.85 6.72 -9.02
C TRP A 47 -9.70 8.10 -8.34
N ALA A 48 -10.16 8.20 -7.10
CA ALA A 48 -9.99 9.40 -6.29
C ALA A 48 -8.51 9.70 -5.99
N ASP A 49 -8.22 10.94 -5.62
CA ASP A 49 -6.88 11.33 -5.15
C ASP A 49 -6.59 10.84 -3.72
N THR A 50 -7.60 10.36 -3.01
CA THR A 50 -7.52 9.85 -1.65
C THR A 50 -7.31 8.33 -1.58
N LEU A 51 -6.65 7.91 -0.51
CA LEU A 51 -6.43 6.52 -0.14
C LEU A 51 -6.94 6.29 1.28
N LEU A 52 -7.37 5.07 1.51
CA LEU A 52 -7.77 4.53 2.79
C LEU A 52 -6.62 3.72 3.39
N LEU A 53 -6.30 3.97 4.66
CA LEU A 53 -5.32 3.23 5.43
C LEU A 53 -6.02 2.39 6.50
N SER A 54 -5.68 1.10 6.55
CA SER A 54 -6.09 0.21 7.63
C SER A 54 -4.86 -0.33 8.35
N PRO A 55 -4.77 -0.23 9.69
CA PRO A 55 -3.65 -0.82 10.42
C PRO A 55 -3.65 -2.34 10.23
N ILE A 56 -2.46 -2.92 10.13
CA ILE A 56 -2.26 -4.37 10.08
C ILE A 56 -1.29 -4.80 11.18
N SER A 57 -1.37 -6.05 11.62
CA SER A 57 -0.41 -6.58 12.60
C SER A 57 0.95 -6.85 11.98
N ASP A 58 1.99 -6.98 12.81
CA ASP A 58 3.33 -7.38 12.35
C ASP A 58 3.33 -8.77 11.69
N GLU A 59 2.49 -9.69 12.18
CA GLU A 59 2.28 -11.02 11.58
C GLU A 59 1.71 -10.89 10.17
N GLN A 60 0.68 -10.04 9.99
CA GLN A 60 0.09 -9.75 8.70
C GLN A 60 1.11 -9.10 7.76
N MET A 61 1.87 -8.11 8.23
CA MET A 61 2.90 -7.45 7.44
C MET A 61 4.00 -8.43 7.01
N SER A 62 4.42 -9.33 7.90
CA SER A 62 5.40 -10.38 7.59
C SER A 62 4.88 -11.33 6.50
N ALA A 63 3.64 -11.80 6.62
CA ALA A 63 3.01 -12.66 5.63
C ALA A 63 2.88 -11.98 4.26
N VAL A 64 2.51 -10.69 4.24
CA VAL A 64 2.41 -9.88 3.02
C VAL A 64 3.77 -9.72 2.34
N LYS A 65 4.81 -9.36 3.10
CA LYS A 65 6.19 -9.23 2.57
C LYS A 65 6.70 -10.55 2.00
N GLU A 66 6.43 -11.66 2.68
CA GLU A 66 6.85 -12.97 2.20
C GLU A 66 6.12 -13.36 0.91
N GLN A 67 4.80 -13.23 0.86
CA GLN A 67 4.03 -13.57 -0.35
C GLN A 67 4.45 -12.69 -1.53
N TRP A 68 4.70 -11.40 -1.28
CA TRP A 68 5.21 -10.47 -2.29
C TRP A 68 6.61 -10.86 -2.80
N HIS A 69 7.49 -11.32 -1.91
CA HIS A 69 8.80 -11.83 -2.32
C HIS A 69 8.69 -13.07 -3.22
N LEU A 70 7.73 -13.98 -2.94
CA LEU A 70 7.47 -15.13 -3.83
C LEU A 70 6.99 -14.68 -5.21
N TRP A 71 6.12 -13.68 -5.27
CA TRP A 71 5.67 -13.08 -6.54
C TRP A 71 6.83 -12.45 -7.31
N LEU A 72 7.71 -11.68 -6.65
CA LEU A 72 8.89 -11.10 -7.29
C LEU A 72 9.83 -12.14 -7.90
N ARG A 73 9.98 -13.30 -7.25
CA ARG A 73 10.79 -14.40 -7.80
C ARG A 73 10.18 -14.95 -9.09
N TRP A 74 8.87 -15.10 -9.14
CA TRP A 74 8.16 -15.48 -10.36
C TRP A 74 8.26 -14.39 -11.42
N ARG A 75 8.11 -13.12 -11.04
CA ARG A 75 8.22 -11.97 -11.95
C ARG A 75 9.61 -11.88 -12.58
N SER A 76 10.67 -12.01 -11.79
CA SER A 76 12.04 -12.06 -12.29
C SER A 76 12.23 -13.20 -13.29
N ALA A 77 11.75 -14.40 -12.98
CA ALA A 77 11.84 -15.54 -13.90
C ALA A 77 11.05 -15.31 -15.20
N GLN A 78 9.91 -14.61 -15.12
CA GLN A 78 9.13 -14.20 -16.28
C GLN A 78 9.90 -13.20 -17.14
N ASP A 79 10.44 -12.13 -16.53
CA ASP A 79 11.19 -11.07 -17.23
C ASP A 79 12.48 -11.62 -17.87
N ASP A 80 13.15 -12.58 -17.21
CA ASP A 80 14.35 -13.25 -17.72
C ASP A 80 14.04 -14.37 -18.73
N GLY A 81 12.76 -14.73 -18.93
CA GLY A 81 12.35 -15.82 -19.82
C GLY A 81 12.79 -17.21 -19.35
N THR A 82 12.95 -17.42 -18.04
CA THR A 82 13.47 -18.66 -17.43
C THR A 82 12.41 -19.53 -16.76
N LEU A 83 11.12 -19.17 -16.89
CA LEU A 83 9.99 -19.96 -16.39
C LEU A 83 10.01 -21.40 -16.94
N GLN A 84 9.76 -22.36 -16.06
CA GLN A 84 9.55 -23.75 -16.43
C GLN A 84 8.06 -24.01 -16.76
N PRO A 85 7.72 -25.11 -17.47
CA PRO A 85 6.33 -25.42 -17.84
C PRO A 85 5.36 -25.50 -16.65
N GLU A 86 5.83 -25.91 -15.47
CA GLU A 86 5.04 -26.02 -14.25
C GLU A 86 4.89 -24.69 -13.49
N ASP A 87 5.66 -23.66 -13.86
CA ASP A 87 5.57 -22.34 -13.24
C ASP A 87 4.35 -21.59 -13.78
N HIS A 88 3.51 -21.08 -12.88
CA HIS A 88 2.31 -20.34 -13.27
C HIS A 88 2.12 -19.13 -12.38
N HIS A 89 1.69 -18.01 -12.96
CA HIS A 89 1.31 -16.82 -12.19
C HIS A 89 0.38 -17.21 -11.01
N PRO A 90 0.56 -16.65 -9.79
CA PRO A 90 1.50 -15.59 -9.40
C PRO A 90 2.86 -16.08 -8.86
N THR A 91 3.17 -17.38 -8.88
CA THR A 91 4.32 -17.93 -8.14
C THR A 91 4.96 -19.13 -8.83
N LEU A 92 6.26 -19.35 -8.60
CA LEU A 92 6.97 -20.52 -9.11
C LEU A 92 6.35 -21.81 -8.54
N ALA A 93 6.43 -22.92 -9.29
CA ALA A 93 5.85 -24.20 -8.91
C ALA A 93 6.31 -24.66 -7.52
N LYS A 94 7.61 -24.51 -7.24
CA LYS A 94 8.24 -24.86 -5.95
C LYS A 94 7.76 -24.01 -4.77
N ASP A 95 7.33 -22.78 -5.04
CA ASP A 95 6.95 -21.80 -4.02
C ASP A 95 5.42 -21.78 -3.80
N ARG A 96 4.63 -22.46 -4.66
CA ARG A 96 3.16 -22.48 -4.65
C ARG A 96 2.56 -22.88 -3.31
N LYS A 97 3.05 -23.96 -2.70
CA LYS A 97 2.55 -24.42 -1.40
C LYS A 97 2.71 -23.33 -0.33
N ARG A 98 3.83 -22.61 -0.31
CA ARG A 98 4.05 -21.53 0.66
C ARG A 98 3.17 -20.33 0.36
N TYR A 99 3.03 -19.97 -0.91
CA TYR A 99 2.15 -18.89 -1.35
C TYR A 99 0.70 -19.11 -0.88
N GLU A 100 0.18 -20.32 -1.07
CA GLU A 100 -1.18 -20.71 -0.67
C GLU A 100 -1.38 -20.69 0.86
N GLN A 101 -0.37 -21.11 1.63
CA GLN A 101 -0.41 -21.03 3.10
C GLN A 101 -0.53 -19.59 3.62
N LEU A 102 0.03 -18.62 2.90
CA LEU A 102 -0.01 -17.21 3.27
C LEU A 102 -1.32 -16.53 2.82
N ALA A 103 -2.04 -17.12 1.86
CA ALA A 103 -3.15 -16.46 1.15
C ALA A 103 -4.21 -15.89 2.09
N THR A 104 -4.69 -16.66 3.06
CA THR A 104 -5.74 -16.21 3.98
C THR A 104 -5.28 -15.05 4.87
N VAL A 105 -4.03 -15.06 5.34
CA VAL A 105 -3.49 -13.98 6.19
C VAL A 105 -3.29 -12.71 5.36
N VAL A 106 -2.78 -12.85 4.14
CA VAL A 106 -2.57 -11.72 3.22
C VAL A 106 -3.88 -11.12 2.75
N GLU A 107 -4.88 -11.94 2.42
CA GLU A 107 -6.21 -11.46 2.04
C GLU A 107 -6.84 -10.64 3.18
N ALA A 108 -6.75 -11.13 4.42
CA ALA A 108 -7.23 -10.40 5.59
C ALA A 108 -6.44 -9.10 5.84
N ALA A 109 -5.13 -9.11 5.64
CA ALA A 109 -4.27 -7.93 5.80
C ALA A 109 -4.60 -6.83 4.78
N LEU A 110 -4.85 -7.22 3.53
CA LEU A 110 -5.12 -6.31 2.42
C LEU A 110 -6.60 -5.90 2.31
N LYS A 111 -7.44 -6.31 3.25
CA LYS A 111 -8.84 -5.90 3.32
C LYS A 111 -8.94 -4.58 4.07
N VAL A 112 -9.24 -3.51 3.33
CA VAL A 112 -9.46 -2.19 3.91
C VAL A 112 -10.95 -1.99 4.14
N ASP A 113 -11.33 -1.80 5.41
CA ASP A 113 -12.70 -1.49 5.83
C ASP A 113 -12.88 0.03 5.84
N ASP A 114 -13.61 0.57 4.86
CA ASP A 114 -13.80 2.01 4.68
C ASP A 114 -14.24 2.71 5.98
N ALA A 115 -15.21 2.13 6.69
CA ALA A 115 -15.78 2.68 7.91
C ALA A 115 -14.78 2.78 9.09
N LYS A 116 -13.64 2.10 9.02
CA LYS A 116 -12.60 2.07 10.07
C LYS A 116 -11.25 2.59 9.59
N SER A 117 -11.19 3.04 8.35
CA SER A 117 -9.95 3.44 7.70
C SER A 117 -9.67 4.92 7.90
N ILE A 118 -8.39 5.28 7.82
CA ILE A 118 -7.94 6.67 7.82
C ILE A 118 -7.83 7.12 6.37
N ARG A 119 -8.49 8.22 6.02
CA ARG A 119 -8.42 8.79 4.68
C ARG A 119 -7.26 9.77 4.59
N VAL A 120 -6.40 9.61 3.57
CA VAL A 120 -5.20 10.42 3.34
C VAL A 120 -5.02 10.66 1.83
N LYS A 121 -4.25 11.68 1.47
CA LYS A 121 -3.63 11.79 0.14
C LYS A 121 -2.21 11.22 0.20
N ALA A 122 -1.73 10.67 -0.91
CA ALA A 122 -0.42 10.03 -0.98
C ALA A 122 0.39 10.49 -2.20
N ASP A 123 1.63 10.88 -1.95
CA ASP A 123 2.63 11.16 -2.98
C ASP A 123 3.67 10.02 -2.94
N PHE A 124 3.79 9.28 -4.04
CA PHE A 124 4.68 8.13 -4.16
C PHE A 124 5.91 8.51 -4.96
N ARG A 125 7.10 8.12 -4.48
CA ARG A 125 8.35 8.29 -5.21
C ARG A 125 9.17 7.02 -5.24
N GLY A 126 10.06 6.95 -6.22
CA GLY A 126 11.00 5.84 -6.40
C GLY A 126 10.52 4.78 -7.37
N ASP A 127 11.15 3.60 -7.30
CA ASP A 127 10.84 2.50 -8.22
C ASP A 127 9.74 1.61 -7.64
N ILE A 128 8.51 1.93 -8.03
CA ILE A 128 7.24 1.28 -7.65
C ILE A 128 7.20 -0.24 -7.87
N LEU A 129 8.03 -0.77 -8.78
CA LEU A 129 8.11 -2.20 -9.09
C LEU A 129 9.27 -2.88 -8.33
N SER A 130 10.12 -2.11 -7.65
CA SER A 130 11.20 -2.62 -6.80
C SER A 130 10.83 -2.52 -5.31
N MET A 131 10.82 -3.67 -4.63
CA MET A 131 10.73 -3.70 -3.16
C MET A 131 11.78 -2.80 -2.50
N GLY A 132 11.34 -2.00 -1.53
CA GLY A 132 12.22 -1.19 -0.70
C GLY A 132 12.85 0.03 -1.39
N LYS A 133 12.48 0.31 -2.64
CA LYS A 133 12.89 1.53 -3.36
C LYS A 133 11.76 2.54 -3.54
N THR A 134 10.57 2.22 -3.00
CA THR A 134 9.40 3.08 -3.05
C THR A 134 9.18 3.69 -1.68
N ALA A 135 8.93 4.98 -1.65
CA ALA A 135 8.57 5.70 -0.46
C ALA A 135 7.30 6.51 -0.71
N VAL A 136 6.56 6.78 0.35
CA VAL A 136 5.28 7.48 0.30
C VAL A 136 5.25 8.57 1.34
N ARG A 137 4.75 9.73 0.95
CA ARG A 137 4.43 10.79 1.88
C ARG A 137 2.92 10.91 2.00
N TRP A 138 2.44 10.88 3.23
CA TRP A 138 1.02 11.02 3.56
C TRP A 138 0.68 12.45 3.89
N THR A 139 -0.45 12.92 3.37
CA THR A 139 -1.00 14.24 3.70
C THR A 139 -2.47 14.07 4.08
N GLU A 140 -2.94 14.91 5.00
CA GLU A 140 -4.37 14.97 5.29
C GLU A 140 -5.11 15.40 4.02
N PRO A 141 -6.27 14.80 3.72
CA PRO A 141 -7.09 15.31 2.62
C PRO A 141 -7.46 16.76 2.94
N ASP A 142 -7.56 17.60 1.90
CA ASP A 142 -8.09 18.95 2.10
C ASP A 142 -9.55 18.80 2.54
N ASP A 143 -9.79 18.88 3.86
CA ASP A 143 -11.10 19.13 4.41
C ASP A 143 -11.53 20.46 3.82
N GLY A 144 -12.31 20.46 2.73
CA GLY A 144 -12.79 21.67 2.07
C GLY A 144 -13.21 22.69 3.13
N GLY A 145 -12.38 23.71 3.33
CA GLY A 145 -12.22 24.37 4.62
C GLY A 145 -13.54 24.76 5.26
N THR A 146 -13.89 24.10 6.37
CA THR A 146 -14.69 24.77 7.39
C THR A 146 -13.68 25.52 8.27
N PRO A 147 -13.57 26.85 8.19
CA PRO A 147 -12.71 27.58 9.11
C PRO A 147 -13.14 27.24 10.56
N PRO A 148 -12.19 27.17 11.51
CA PRO A 148 -12.54 26.96 12.90
C PRO A 148 -13.57 28.01 13.33
N ILE A 149 -14.65 27.57 13.99
CA ILE A 149 -15.77 28.40 14.50
C ILE A 149 -15.29 29.52 15.46
N SER A 150 -13.99 29.58 15.80
CA SER A 150 -13.38 30.64 16.60
C SER A 150 -13.14 31.97 15.85
N ALA A 151 -13.53 32.10 14.57
CA ALA A 151 -13.34 33.32 13.77
C ALA A 151 -14.65 34.08 13.45
N ILE A 152 -15.73 33.87 14.22
CA ILE A 152 -16.88 34.78 14.20
C ILE A 152 -16.65 35.86 15.27
N PRO A 153 -16.21 37.08 14.93
CA PRO A 153 -16.38 38.19 15.86
C PRO A 153 -17.89 38.39 16.02
N HIS A 154 -18.36 38.34 17.27
CA HIS A 154 -19.73 38.67 17.64
C HIS A 154 -20.21 39.92 16.87
N LEU A 155 -21.32 39.74 16.15
CA LEU A 155 -22.23 40.81 15.75
C LEU A 155 -23.43 40.78 16.70
#